data_AF-A0A3N6NTD2-F1
#
_entry.id   AF-A0A3N6NTD2-F1
#
_cell.length_a   1.000
_cell.length_b   1.000
_cell.length_c   1.000
_cell.angle_alpha   90.00
_cell.angle_beta   90.00
_cell.angle_gamma   90.00
#
_symmetry.space_group_name_H-M   'P 1'
#
loop_
_entity.id
_entity.type
_entity.pdbx_description
1 polymer ?
#
loop_
_entity_poly.entity_id
_entity_poly.type
_entity_poly.pdbx_seq_one_letter_code
_entity_poly.pdbx_strand_id
1 'polypeptide(L)'
;RGGFDWGLWKTMFRYAVPLVVVGIAGMINQLSDRYFLKEWLPGSYEENMDQLGIYVACIKIAVLMNLFTQGFKFAAEPFFFRNASRSDATKIYAEVGQAFTLVGSVAFLGLMLLYRIAKYIVASTYHGGLAVVPVLLIAYLIVGLYYNFAIWYKLKDKTHIGLG
;
A
#
# COMPACT_ATOMS: atom_id res chain seq x y z
N ARG A 1 25.52 -5.35 32.29
CA ARG A 1 24.31 -6.01 32.81
C ARG A 1 23.11 -5.43 32.09
N GLY A 2 22.60 -6.12 31.07
CA GLY A 2 21.40 -5.70 30.33
C GLY A 2 20.13 -6.13 31.07
N GLY A 3 19.80 -5.42 32.14
CA GLY A 3 18.55 -5.66 32.88
C GLY A 3 17.36 -5.20 32.04
N PHE A 4 16.33 -6.05 31.95
CA PHE A 4 15.08 -5.70 31.28
C PHE A 4 14.40 -4.55 32.02
N ASP A 5 14.23 -3.40 31.35
CA ASP A 5 13.57 -2.23 31.91
C ASP A 5 12.05 -2.33 31.70
N TRP A 6 11.35 -2.68 32.77
CA TRP A 6 9.89 -2.80 32.77
C TRP A 6 9.18 -1.48 32.46
N GLY A 7 9.77 -0.34 32.85
CA GLY A 7 9.23 0.99 32.58
C GLY A 7 9.31 1.36 31.10
N LEU A 8 10.47 1.08 30.48
CA LEU A 8 10.65 1.22 29.03
C LEU A 8 9.72 0.29 28.26
N TRP A 9 9.60 -0.98 28.69
CA TRP A 9 8.72 -1.96 28.06
C TRP A 9 7.25 -1.50 28.05
N LYS A 10 6.75 -0.99 29.17
CA LYS A 10 5.36 -0.49 29.27
C LYS A 10 5.12 0.71 28.35
N THR A 11 6.11 1.59 28.21
CA THR A 11 6.05 2.75 27.33
C THR A 11 6.03 2.33 25.86
N MET A 12 6.92 1.41 25.47
CA MET A 12 6.94 0.84 24.12
C MET A 12 5.64 0.11 23.80
N PHE A 13 5.10 -0.67 24.74
CA PHE A 13 3.85 -1.40 24.55
C PHE A 13 2.67 -0.46 24.34
N ARG A 14 2.51 0.56 25.19
CA ARG A 14 1.44 1.57 25.05
C ARG A 14 1.51 2.33 23.72
N TYR A 15 2.71 2.57 23.21
CA TYR A 15 2.92 3.21 21.91
C TYR A 15 2.65 2.25 20.73
N ALA A 16 3.10 1.00 20.83
CA ALA A 16 2.98 0.01 19.76
C ALA A 16 1.56 -0.54 19.58
N VAL A 17 0.79 -0.71 20.66
CA VAL A 17 -0.59 -1.24 20.61
C VAL A 17 -1.48 -0.52 19.59
N PRO A 18 -1.64 0.83 19.61
CA PRO A 18 -2.47 1.51 18.63
C PRO A 18 -1.94 1.36 17.20
N LEU A 19 -0.62 1.35 17.00
CA LEU A 19 0.00 1.11 15.68
C LEU A 19 -0.31 -0.29 15.14
N VAL A 20 -0.27 -1.31 16.00
CA VAL A 20 -0.63 -2.69 15.65
C VAL A 20 -2.10 -2.78 15.25
N VAL A 21 -3.01 -2.15 16.02
CA VAL A 21 -4.44 -2.14 15.70
C VAL A 21 -4.69 -1.49 14.33
N VAL A 22 -4.06 -0.35 14.04
CA VAL A 22 -4.14 0.31 12.73
C VAL A 22 -3.57 -0.59 11.62
N GLY A 23 -2.45 -1.27 11.87
CA GLY A 23 -1.85 -2.21 10.92
C GLY A 23 -2.77 -3.39 10.60
N ILE A 24 -3.41 -3.98 11.62
CA ILE A 24 -4.39 -5.06 11.47
C ILE A 24 -5.61 -4.58 10.70
N ALA A 25 -6.15 -3.40 11.04
CA ALA A 25 -7.28 -2.82 10.31
C ALA A 25 -6.96 -2.59 8.82
N GLY A 26 -5.74 -2.12 8.52
CA GLY A 26 -5.25 -1.98 7.14
C GLY A 26 -5.11 -3.32 6.41
N MET A 27 -4.60 -4.35 7.09
CA MET A 27 -4.53 -5.70 6.52
C MET A 27 -5.91 -6.29 6.25
N ILE A 28 -6.85 -6.14 7.19
CA ILE A 28 -8.24 -6.56 6.99
C ILE A 28 -8.80 -5.85 5.76
N ASN A 29 -8.68 -4.53 5.66
CA ASN A 29 -9.15 -3.77 4.51
C ASN A 29 -8.57 -4.29 3.17
N GLN A 30 -7.29 -4.67 3.15
CA GLN A 30 -6.62 -5.19 1.97
C GLN A 30 -7.00 -6.64 1.62
N LEU A 31 -7.51 -7.39 2.58
CA LEU A 31 -7.94 -8.79 2.42
C LEU A 31 -9.46 -8.96 2.31
N SER A 32 -10.23 -7.91 2.66
CA SER A 32 -11.68 -7.90 2.64
C SER A 32 -12.26 -8.23 1.27
N ASP A 33 -11.59 -7.82 0.20
CA ASP A 33 -11.98 -8.10 -1.18
C ASP A 33 -12.23 -9.60 -1.44
N ARG A 34 -11.30 -10.45 -0.99
CA ARG A 34 -11.38 -11.91 -1.11
C ARG A 34 -12.50 -12.49 -0.28
N TYR A 35 -12.72 -11.94 0.91
CA TYR A 35 -13.80 -12.38 1.79
C TYR A 35 -15.17 -12.07 1.18
N PHE A 36 -15.35 -10.86 0.64
CA PHE A 36 -16.59 -10.50 -0.05
C PHE A 36 -16.82 -11.33 -1.31
N LEU A 37 -15.79 -11.58 -2.12
CA LEU A 37 -15.92 -12.46 -3.28
C LEU A 37 -16.32 -13.90 -2.89
N LYS A 38 -15.82 -14.40 -1.77
CA LYS A 38 -16.14 -15.75 -1.30
C LYS A 38 -17.59 -15.86 -0.81
N GLU A 39 -18.02 -14.90 0.00
CA GLU A 39 -19.28 -15.02 0.77
C GLU A 39 -20.47 -14.35 0.08
N TRP A 40 -20.25 -13.31 -0.75
CA TRP A 40 -21.32 -12.46 -1.28
C TRP A 40 -21.54 -12.58 -2.79
N LEU A 41 -20.77 -13.43 -3.50
CA LEU A 41 -21.08 -13.72 -4.89
C LEU A 41 -22.37 -14.56 -4.99
N PRO A 42 -23.29 -14.24 -5.91
CA PRO A 42 -24.43 -15.09 -6.21
C PRO A 42 -23.94 -16.36 -6.90
N GLY A 43 -24.20 -17.53 -6.29
CA GLY A 43 -23.76 -18.83 -6.81
C GLY A 43 -23.64 -19.89 -5.71
N SER A 44 -23.19 -21.07 -6.10
CA SER A 44 -22.78 -22.11 -5.15
C SER A 44 -21.43 -21.78 -4.50
N TYR A 45 -21.15 -22.38 -3.34
CA TYR A 45 -19.88 -22.18 -2.65
C TYR A 45 -18.66 -22.60 -3.51
N GLU A 46 -18.78 -23.68 -4.28
CA GLU A 46 -17.73 -24.13 -5.20
C GLU A 46 -17.47 -23.11 -6.33
N GLU A 47 -18.52 -22.57 -6.94
CA GLU A 47 -18.38 -21.54 -7.98
C GLU A 47 -17.72 -20.27 -7.41
N ASN A 48 -18.08 -19.88 -6.19
CA ASN A 48 -17.46 -18.72 -5.52
C ASN A 48 -15.97 -18.98 -5.23
N MET A 49 -15.60 -20.21 -4.85
CA MET A 49 -14.21 -20.60 -4.66
C MET A 49 -13.41 -20.57 -5.97
N ASP A 50 -14.00 -21.00 -7.08
CA ASP A 50 -13.36 -20.95 -8.40
C ASP A 50 -13.13 -19.49 -8.85
N GLN A 51 -14.14 -18.62 -8.69
CA GLN A 51 -14.02 -17.19 -8.99
C GLN A 51 -12.97 -16.52 -8.10
N LEU A 52 -12.92 -16.88 -6.82
CA LEU A 52 -11.88 -16.41 -5.91
C LEU A 52 -10.49 -16.87 -6.36
N GLY A 53 -10.34 -18.11 -6.82
CA GLY A 53 -9.08 -18.63 -7.36
C GLY A 53 -8.60 -17.83 -8.57
N ILE A 54 -9.52 -17.53 -9.49
CA ILE A 54 -9.26 -16.68 -10.67
C ILE A 54 -8.82 -15.28 -10.23
N TYR A 55 -9.57 -14.67 -9.32
CA TYR A 55 -9.26 -13.34 -8.78
C TYR A 55 -7.87 -13.29 -8.14
N VAL A 56 -7.59 -14.20 -7.20
CA VAL A 56 -6.31 -14.26 -6.47
C VAL A 56 -5.14 -14.49 -7.42
N ALA A 57 -5.31 -15.29 -8.48
CA ALA A 57 -4.29 -15.48 -9.50
C ALA A 57 -4.00 -14.18 -10.28
N CYS A 58 -5.05 -13.46 -10.70
CA CYS A 58 -4.91 -12.23 -11.47
C CYS A 58 -4.29 -11.08 -10.66
N ILE A 59 -4.69 -10.88 -9.41
CA ILE A 59 -4.20 -9.76 -8.60
C ILE A 59 -2.72 -9.85 -8.21
N LYS A 60 -2.05 -11.01 -8.38
CA LYS A 60 -0.62 -11.16 -8.05
C LYS A 60 0.26 -10.10 -8.72
N ILE A 61 -0.08 -9.70 -9.94
CA ILE A 61 0.61 -8.63 -10.66
C ILE A 61 0.38 -7.27 -9.96
N ALA A 62 -0.85 -7.00 -9.51
CA ALA A 62 -1.17 -5.78 -8.80
C ALA A 62 -0.49 -5.71 -7.42
N VAL A 63 -0.29 -6.84 -6.75
CA VAL A 63 0.47 -6.91 -5.49
C VAL A 63 1.91 -6.42 -5.66
N LEU A 64 2.53 -6.59 -6.84
CA LEU A 64 3.87 -6.04 -7.11
C LEU A 64 3.88 -4.50 -7.05
N MET A 65 2.83 -3.83 -7.52
CA MET A 65 2.70 -2.37 -7.39
C MET A 65 2.51 -1.95 -5.94
N ASN A 66 1.74 -2.72 -5.17
CA ASN A 66 1.59 -2.50 -3.74
C ASN A 66 2.95 -2.60 -3.02
N LEU A 67 3.75 -3.62 -3.33
CA LEU A 67 5.11 -3.77 -2.78
C LEU A 67 6.03 -2.60 -3.16
N PHE A 68 5.96 -2.12 -4.41
CA PHE A 68 6.67 -0.90 -4.82
C PHE A 68 6.28 0.30 -3.95
N THR A 69 4.97 0.54 -3.79
CA THR A 69 4.46 1.65 -2.97
C THR A 69 4.86 1.51 -1.49
N GLN A 70 4.83 0.30 -0.94
CA GLN A 70 5.26 0.03 0.43
C GLN A 70 6.76 0.26 0.62
N GLY A 71 7.60 -0.23 -0.29
CA GLY A 71 9.04 -0.03 -0.25
C GLY A 71 9.40 1.44 -0.32
N PHE A 72 8.74 2.19 -1.21
CA PHE A 72 8.89 3.64 -1.25
C PHE A 72 8.49 4.28 0.09
N LYS A 73 7.31 3.97 0.64
CA LYS A 73 6.85 4.52 1.92
C LYS A 73 7.86 4.28 3.05
N PHE A 74 8.41 3.06 3.12
CA PHE A 74 9.39 2.67 4.13
C PHE A 74 10.68 3.49 4.04
N ALA A 75 11.15 3.79 2.82
CA ALA A 75 12.32 4.65 2.61
C ALA A 75 11.99 6.14 2.80
N ALA A 76 10.78 6.54 2.42
CA ALA A 76 10.35 7.92 2.39
C ALA A 76 10.11 8.49 3.79
N GLU A 77 9.46 7.75 4.70
CA GLU A 77 9.24 8.19 6.10
C GLU A 77 10.53 8.68 6.78
N PRO A 78 11.60 7.87 6.94
CA PRO A 78 12.82 8.32 7.61
C PRO A 78 13.54 9.43 6.83
N PHE A 79 13.47 9.42 5.49
CA PHE A 79 14.01 10.50 4.66
C PHE A 79 13.30 11.84 4.95
N PHE A 80 11.97 11.83 5.01
CA PHE A 80 11.18 13.03 5.26
C PHE A 80 11.36 13.54 6.68
N PHE A 81 11.34 12.66 7.70
CA PHE A 81 11.59 13.05 9.09
C PHE A 81 12.98 13.67 9.30
N ARG A 82 14.02 13.11 8.67
CA ARG A 82 15.39 13.65 8.77
C ARG A 82 15.54 15.02 8.12
N ASN A 83 14.74 15.33 7.11
CA ASN A 83 14.82 16.59 6.37
C ASN A 83 13.74 17.61 6.79
N ALA A 84 12.91 17.31 7.80
CA ALA A 84 11.78 18.14 8.23
C ALA A 84 12.16 19.53 8.73
N SER A 85 13.34 19.69 9.32
CA SER A 85 13.80 20.97 9.88
C SER A 85 14.51 21.88 8.87
N ARG A 86 14.66 21.44 7.61
CA ARG A 86 15.35 22.24 6.59
C ARG A 86 14.46 23.37 6.07
N SER A 87 15.06 24.50 5.77
CA SER A 87 14.37 25.65 5.16
C SER A 87 13.83 25.37 3.76
N ASP A 88 14.42 24.41 3.04
CA ASP A 88 14.03 23.96 1.70
C ASP A 88 13.17 22.68 1.69
N ALA A 89 12.68 22.22 2.84
CA ALA A 89 11.94 20.96 2.98
C ALA A 89 10.77 20.85 1.99
N THR A 90 10.00 21.93 1.81
CA THR A 90 8.87 21.97 0.86
C THR A 90 9.29 21.63 -0.57
N LYS A 91 10.45 22.14 -1.02
CA LYS A 91 10.97 21.89 -2.38
C LYS A 91 11.40 20.44 -2.53
N ILE A 92 12.14 19.92 -1.54
CA ILE A 92 12.56 18.51 -1.51
C ILE A 92 11.34 17.58 -1.60
N TYR A 93 10.26 17.89 -0.90
CA TYR A 93 9.04 17.07 -0.91
C TYR A 93 8.32 17.10 -2.26
N ALA A 94 8.27 18.26 -2.90
CA ALA A 94 7.72 18.38 -4.26
C ALA A 94 8.55 17.56 -5.27
N GLU A 95 9.88 17.64 -5.20
CA GLU A 95 10.79 16.87 -6.06
C GLU A 95 10.63 15.36 -5.84
N VAL A 96 10.53 14.91 -4.59
CA VAL A 96 10.31 13.49 -4.26
C VAL A 96 8.95 13.01 -4.78
N GLY A 97 7.89 13.80 -4.61
CA GLY A 97 6.57 13.46 -5.15
C GLY A 97 6.56 13.35 -6.68
N GLN A 98 7.25 14.27 -7.37
CA GLN A 98 7.43 14.20 -8.83
C GLN A 98 8.22 12.97 -9.25
N ALA A 99 9.34 12.69 -8.57
CA ALA A 99 10.16 11.50 -8.83
C ALA A 99 9.36 10.20 -8.59
N PHE A 100 8.57 10.14 -7.50
CA PHE A 100 7.68 9.01 -7.22
C PHE A 100 6.65 8.84 -8.34
N THR A 101 6.02 9.94 -8.80
CA THR A 101 5.02 9.89 -9.88
C THR A 101 5.66 9.36 -11.17
N LEU A 102 6.85 9.84 -11.51
CA LEU A 102 7.57 9.42 -12.71
C LEU A 102 7.94 7.94 -12.65
N VAL A 103 8.63 7.52 -11.59
CA VAL A 103 9.07 6.12 -11.41
C VAL A 103 7.87 5.19 -11.26
N GLY A 104 6.84 5.61 -10.51
CA GLY A 104 5.60 4.87 -10.35
C GLY A 104 4.83 4.70 -11.65
N SER A 105 4.85 5.70 -12.54
CA SER A 105 4.27 5.58 -13.88
C SER A 105 5.04 4.60 -14.75
N VAL A 106 6.38 4.60 -14.68
CA VAL A 106 7.21 3.61 -15.38
C VAL A 106 6.95 2.20 -14.84
N ALA A 107 6.88 2.03 -13.52
CA ALA A 107 6.54 0.76 -12.88
C ALA A 107 5.14 0.29 -13.30
N PHE A 108 4.15 1.18 -13.32
CA PHE A 108 2.80 0.90 -13.81
C PHE A 108 2.82 0.38 -15.24
N LEU A 109 3.52 1.06 -16.15
CA LEU A 109 3.64 0.63 -17.56
C LEU A 109 4.35 -0.73 -17.68
N GLY A 110 5.42 -0.94 -16.91
CA GLY A 110 6.13 -2.22 -16.85
C GLY A 110 5.24 -3.37 -16.39
N LEU A 111 4.42 -3.13 -15.35
CA LEU A 111 3.45 -4.10 -14.85
C LEU A 111 2.30 -4.34 -15.83
N MET A 112 1.86 -3.31 -16.57
CA MET A 112 0.88 -3.46 -17.65
C MET A 112 1.41 -4.31 -18.82
N LEU A 113 2.69 -4.21 -19.13
CA LEU A 113 3.34 -5.08 -20.11
C LEU A 113 3.43 -6.53 -19.62
N LEU A 114 3.80 -6.74 -18.36
CA LEU A 114 3.80 -8.08 -17.72
C LEU A 114 2.40 -8.69 -17.69
N TYR A 115 1.38 -7.89 -17.37
CA TYR A 115 -0.03 -8.27 -17.45
C TYR A 115 -0.42 -8.73 -18.87
N ARG A 116 0.02 -8.00 -19.90
CA ARG A 116 -0.25 -8.35 -21.28
C ARG A 116 0.37 -9.70 -21.67
N ILE A 117 1.58 -10.00 -21.20
CA ILE A 117 2.24 -11.30 -21.40
C ILE A 117 1.51 -12.40 -20.63
N ALA A 118 1.16 -12.14 -19.36
CA ALA A 118 0.46 -13.10 -18.52
C ALA A 118 -0.89 -13.52 -19.12
N LYS A 119 -1.61 -12.63 -19.81
CA LYS A 119 -2.86 -12.96 -20.51
C LYS A 119 -2.71 -14.09 -21.54
N TYR A 120 -1.56 -14.23 -22.19
CA TYR A 120 -1.33 -15.28 -23.19
C TYR A 120 -0.94 -16.64 -22.58
N ILE A 121 -0.46 -16.65 -21.34
CA ILE A 121 -0.06 -17.86 -20.61
C ILE A 121 -1.26 -18.45 -19.87
N VAL A 122 -2.22 -17.58 -19.51
CA VAL A 122 -3.37 -17.90 -18.67
C VAL A 122 -4.56 -18.37 -19.52
N ALA A 123 -5.18 -19.50 -19.13
CA ALA A 123 -6.33 -20.07 -19.81
C ALA A 123 -7.51 -19.08 -19.89
N SER A 124 -8.34 -19.18 -20.94
CA SER A 124 -9.46 -18.26 -21.21
C SER A 124 -10.43 -18.11 -20.03
N THR A 125 -10.60 -19.16 -19.23
CA THR A 125 -11.42 -19.18 -18.01
C THR A 125 -11.03 -18.09 -17.00
N TYR A 126 -9.75 -17.69 -16.96
CA TYR A 126 -9.24 -16.69 -16.03
C TYR A 126 -9.30 -15.26 -16.58
N HIS A 127 -9.71 -15.07 -17.84
CA HIS A 127 -9.72 -13.74 -18.47
C HIS A 127 -10.74 -12.79 -17.83
N GLY A 128 -11.76 -13.32 -17.15
CA GLY A 128 -12.70 -12.50 -16.36
C GLY A 128 -12.03 -11.72 -15.24
N GLY A 129 -11.04 -12.31 -14.56
CA GLY A 129 -10.31 -11.65 -13.45
C GLY A 129 -9.26 -10.63 -13.90
N LEU A 130 -8.86 -10.67 -15.18
CA LEU A 130 -7.81 -9.80 -15.72
C LEU A 130 -8.20 -8.32 -15.73
N ALA A 131 -9.49 -8.00 -15.89
CA ALA A 131 -9.97 -6.62 -15.94
C ALA A 131 -9.75 -5.85 -14.62
N VAL A 132 -9.59 -6.55 -13.50
CA VAL A 132 -9.34 -5.94 -12.18
C VAL A 132 -7.91 -5.42 -12.06
N VAL A 133 -6.95 -6.02 -12.77
CA VAL A 133 -5.51 -5.73 -12.61
C VAL A 133 -5.18 -4.25 -12.89
N PRO A 134 -5.57 -3.66 -14.03
CA PRO A 134 -5.27 -2.24 -14.30
C PRO A 134 -5.85 -1.29 -13.25
N VAL A 135 -7.05 -1.59 -12.74
CA VAL A 135 -7.73 -0.79 -11.71
C VAL A 135 -6.93 -0.82 -10.42
N LEU A 136 -6.51 -2.00 -9.97
CA LEU A 136 -5.69 -2.13 -8.76
C LEU A 136 -4.30 -1.50 -8.91
N LEU A 137 -3.68 -1.60 -10.08
CA LEU A 137 -2.40 -0.96 -10.35
C LEU A 137 -2.49 0.57 -10.19
N ILE A 138 -3.54 1.19 -10.76
CA ILE A 138 -3.81 2.62 -10.59
C ILE A 138 -4.11 2.95 -9.13
N ALA A 139 -4.94 2.14 -8.46
CA ALA A 139 -5.26 2.33 -7.05
C ALA A 139 -4.00 2.35 -6.18
N TYR A 140 -3.06 1.42 -6.38
CA TYR A 140 -1.80 1.38 -5.62
C TYR A 140 -0.85 2.54 -5.94
N LEU A 141 -0.86 3.04 -7.19
CA LEU A 141 -0.13 4.25 -7.55
C LEU A 141 -0.69 5.48 -6.81
N ILE A 142 -2.01 5.64 -6.82
CA ILE A 142 -2.71 6.73 -6.12
C ILE A 142 -2.48 6.65 -4.61
N VAL A 143 -2.52 5.44 -4.03
CA VAL A 143 -2.20 5.24 -2.61
C VAL A 143 -0.77 5.70 -2.28
N GLY A 144 0.19 5.44 -3.16
CA GLY A 144 1.55 5.94 -3.00
C GLY A 144 1.67 7.47 -3.10
N LEU A 145 0.93 8.09 -4.03
CA LEU A 145 0.83 9.54 -4.12
C LEU A 145 0.19 10.14 -2.87
N TYR A 146 -0.87 9.51 -2.37
CA TYR A 146 -1.52 9.92 -1.12
C TYR A 146 -0.53 9.91 0.04
N TYR A 147 0.31 8.88 0.19
CA TYR A 147 1.33 8.86 1.24
C TYR A 147 2.35 10.00 1.09
N ASN A 148 2.77 10.33 -0.15
CA ASN A 148 3.63 11.48 -0.39
C ASN A 148 2.99 12.79 0.08
N PHE A 149 1.73 13.03 -0.29
CA PHE A 149 1.02 14.25 0.11
C PHE A 149 0.67 14.29 1.60
N ALA A 150 0.32 13.16 2.20
CA ALA A 150 -0.02 13.09 3.62
C ALA A 150 1.19 13.45 4.50
N ILE A 151 2.40 13.03 4.11
CA ILE A 151 3.63 13.39 4.85
C ILE A 151 3.94 14.88 4.68
N TRP A 152 3.84 15.41 3.46
CA TRP A 152 3.98 16.84 3.22
C TRP A 152 3.01 17.66 4.07
N TYR A 153 1.73 17.25 4.14
CA TYR A 153 0.72 17.92 4.93
C TYR A 153 1.04 17.88 6.43
N LYS A 154 1.41 16.71 6.97
CA LYS A 154 1.81 16.56 8.38
C LYS A 154 2.98 17.44 8.81
N LEU A 155 3.87 17.77 7.89
CA LEU A 155 5.10 18.54 8.16
C LEU A 155 4.91 20.04 7.91
N LYS A 156 4.07 20.40 6.94
CA LYS A 156 3.72 21.80 6.65
C LYS A 156 2.74 22.35 7.67
N ASP A 157 1.76 21.55 8.06
CA ASP A 157 0.87 21.89 9.16
C ASP A 157 1.67 21.74 10.45
N LYS A 158 2.06 22.88 11.03
CA LYS A 158 2.67 22.94 12.35
C LYS A 158 1.72 22.26 13.33
N THR A 159 1.89 20.96 13.57
CA THR A 159 1.18 20.20 14.60
C THR A 159 1.77 20.54 15.98
N HIS A 160 1.83 21.84 16.28
CA HIS A 160 1.93 22.44 17.60
C HIS A 160 0.54 22.69 18.22
N ILE A 161 -0.53 22.06 17.71
CA ILE A 161 -1.90 22.21 18.23
C ILE A 161 -2.48 20.86 18.67
N GLY A 162 -1.65 20.00 19.30
CA GLY A 162 -2.12 18.71 19.82
C GLY A 162 -1.34 18.15 21.03
N LEU A 163 -0.43 18.93 21.61
CA LEU A 163 0.25 18.62 22.87
C LEU A 163 0.24 19.91 23.72
N GLY A 164 -0.96 20.25 24.17
CA GLY A 164 -1.26 21.15 25.28
C GLY A 164 -2.28 20.44 26.17
#